data_AF-A4U315-F1
#
_entry.id   AF-A4U315-F1
#
_cell.length_a   1.000
_cell.length_b   1.000
_cell.length_c   1.000
_cell.angle_alpha   90.00
_cell.angle_beta   90.00
_cell.angle_gamma   90.00
#
_symmetry.space_group_name_H-M   'P 1'
#
loop_
_entity.id
_entity.type
_entity.pdbx_description
1 polymer ?
#
loop_
_entity_poly.entity_id
_entity_poly.type
_entity_poly.pdbx_seq_one_letter_code
_entity_poly.pdbx_strand_id
1 'polypeptide(L)'
;MSLSIRQNSPLLSQPLDGGGVILRDIKGHLVGLLGHSPNIIATALSRGLDAYLADGWFLGVVPQVDPDALPITPTHGWRLIRRAKAIQ
;
A
#
# COMPACT_ATOMS: atom_id res chain seq x y z
N MET A 1 -11.07 -12.04 9.40
CA MET A 1 -10.90 -10.59 9.66
C MET A 1 -11.29 -9.85 8.38
N SER A 2 -12.17 -8.86 8.46
CA SER A 2 -12.82 -8.24 7.28
C SER A 2 -12.22 -6.86 7.00
N LEU A 3 -11.78 -6.63 5.78
CA LEU A 3 -11.41 -5.31 5.25
C LEU A 3 -12.68 -4.59 4.79
N SER A 4 -12.86 -3.31 5.10
CA SER A 4 -13.99 -2.50 4.60
C SER A 4 -13.53 -1.65 3.42
N ILE A 5 -14.14 -1.84 2.25
CA ILE A 5 -13.84 -1.10 1.02
C ILE A 5 -14.74 0.15 0.96
N ARG A 6 -14.16 1.36 0.97
CA ARG A 6 -14.91 2.61 0.74
C ARG A 6 -14.98 2.90 -0.77
N GLN A 7 -16.13 3.27 -1.31
CA GLN A 7 -16.32 3.55 -2.76
C GLN A 7 -15.75 4.91 -3.22
N ASN A 8 -14.48 5.22 -2.93
CA ASN A 8 -13.82 6.42 -3.47
C ASN A 8 -12.64 6.01 -4.35
N SER A 9 -12.82 6.12 -5.67
CA SER A 9 -11.90 5.75 -6.76
C SER A 9 -11.51 4.26 -6.80
N PRO A 10 -11.88 3.51 -7.87
CA PRO A 10 -11.51 2.10 -7.95
C PRO A 10 -9.99 1.98 -8.10
N LEU A 11 -9.33 1.42 -7.09
CA LEU A 11 -7.97 0.94 -7.20
C LEU A 11 -8.00 -0.35 -8.03
N LEU A 12 -7.22 -0.37 -9.10
CA LEU A 12 -6.94 -1.61 -9.82
C LEU A 12 -5.91 -2.39 -9.00
N SER A 13 -6.20 -3.64 -8.73
CA SER A 13 -5.27 -4.56 -8.06
C SER A 13 -4.73 -5.57 -9.06
N GLN A 14 -3.42 -5.76 -9.05
CA GLN A 14 -2.73 -6.77 -9.85
C GLN A 14 -1.89 -7.64 -8.90
N PRO A 15 -1.93 -8.97 -8.99
CA PRO A 15 -1.09 -9.83 -8.15
C PRO A 15 0.40 -9.52 -8.36
N LEU A 16 1.16 -9.58 -7.27
CA LEU A 16 2.62 -9.46 -7.28
C LEU A 16 3.24 -10.84 -7.06
N ASP A 17 4.21 -11.22 -7.88
CA ASP A 17 5.02 -12.41 -7.66
C ASP A 17 5.78 -12.27 -6.33
N GLY A 18 5.48 -13.15 -5.37
CA GLY A 18 6.01 -13.05 -4.00
C GLY A 18 4.97 -12.70 -2.92
N GLY A 19 3.70 -12.58 -3.31
CA GLY A 19 2.56 -12.43 -2.41
C GLY A 19 2.19 -10.97 -2.19
N GLY A 20 0.89 -10.68 -2.30
CA GLY A 20 0.34 -9.33 -2.27
C GLY A 20 -0.12 -8.85 -3.64
N VAL A 21 -0.43 -7.56 -3.73
CA VAL A 21 -0.97 -6.90 -4.92
C VAL A 21 -0.31 -5.54 -5.12
N ILE A 22 -0.08 -5.19 -6.37
CA ILE A 22 0.20 -3.81 -6.79
C ILE A 22 -1.15 -3.08 -6.87
N LEU A 23 -1.19 -1.89 -6.28
CA LEU A 23 -2.32 -0.98 -6.34
C LEU A 23 -2.02 0.10 -7.39
N ARG A 24 -2.92 0.26 -8.36
CA ARG A 24 -2.85 1.28 -9.40
C ARG A 24 -4.11 2.13 -9.43
N ASP A 25 -3.97 3.37 -9.89
CA ASP A 25 -5.12 4.19 -10.24
C ASP A 25 -5.75 3.70 -11.56
N ILE A 26 -6.90 4.25 -11.91
CA ILE A 26 -7.62 3.93 -13.17
C ILE A 26 -6.84 4.31 -14.44
N LYS A 27 -5.82 5.17 -14.32
CA LYS A 27 -4.94 5.57 -15.42
C LYS A 27 -3.72 4.65 -15.52
N GLY A 28 -3.60 3.66 -14.63
CA GLY A 28 -2.50 2.70 -14.57
C GLY A 28 -1.28 3.17 -13.77
N HIS A 29 -1.32 4.34 -13.13
CA HIS A 29 -0.20 4.82 -12.30
C HIS A 29 -0.09 4.01 -11.02
N LEU A 30 1.14 3.79 -10.57
CA LEU A 30 1.41 3.13 -9.29
C LEU A 30 0.92 4.01 -8.13
N VAL A 31 0.05 3.46 -7.30
CA VAL A 31 -0.39 4.07 -6.03
C VAL A 31 0.32 3.42 -4.86
N GLY A 32 0.49 2.10 -4.92
CA GLY A 32 1.07 1.35 -3.80
C GLY A 32 1.20 -0.15 -4.01
N LEU A 33 1.48 -0.85 -2.92
CA LEU A 33 1.59 -2.29 -2.79
C LEU A 33 0.87 -2.70 -1.51
N LEU A 34 0.11 -3.79 -1.51
CA LEU A 34 -0.56 -4.31 -0.33
C LEU A 34 -0.32 -5.81 -0.20
N GLY A 35 -0.02 -6.31 0.99
CA GLY A 35 0.05 -7.75 1.22
C GLY A 35 0.29 -8.13 2.67
N HIS A 36 0.26 -9.43 2.94
CA HIS A 36 0.50 -9.99 4.28
C HIS A 36 1.96 -10.41 4.53
N SER A 37 2.81 -10.31 3.51
CA SER A 37 4.22 -10.71 3.62
C SER A 37 5.10 -9.53 4.04
N PRO A 38 6.05 -9.72 4.97
CA PRO A 38 7.07 -8.71 5.28
C PRO A 38 7.89 -8.27 4.05
N ASN A 39 7.95 -9.09 2.99
CA ASN A 39 8.61 -8.77 1.72
C ASN A 39 7.99 -7.54 1.02
N ILE A 40 6.74 -7.20 1.34
CA ILE A 40 6.10 -5.98 0.87
C ILE A 40 6.88 -4.74 1.32
N ILE A 41 7.46 -4.74 2.52
CA ILE A 41 8.25 -3.61 3.02
C ILE A 41 9.49 -3.42 2.15
N ALA A 42 10.25 -4.49 1.89
CA ALA A 42 11.46 -4.40 1.07
C ALA A 42 11.13 -3.93 -0.36
N THR A 43 10.04 -4.45 -0.94
CA THR A 43 9.57 -4.08 -2.28
C THR A 43 9.06 -2.64 -2.34
N ALA A 44 8.38 -2.17 -1.30
CA ALA A 44 7.91 -0.80 -1.21
C ALA A 44 9.10 0.18 -1.19
N LEU A 45 10.08 -0.08 -0.33
CA LEU A 45 11.24 0.80 -0.16
C LEU A 45 12.14 0.84 -1.40
N SER A 46 12.34 -0.30 -2.07
CA SER A 46 13.12 -0.34 -3.32
C SER A 46 12.45 0.42 -4.47
N ARG A 47 11.13 0.64 -4.37
CA ARG A 47 10.32 1.44 -5.31
C ARG A 47 10.10 2.88 -4.86
N GLY A 48 10.74 3.31 -3.77
CA GLY A 48 10.58 4.68 -3.25
C GLY A 48 9.21 4.94 -2.60
N LEU A 49 8.54 3.90 -2.08
CA LEU A 49 7.26 4.00 -1.39
C LEU A 49 7.46 4.00 0.14
N ASP A 50 6.62 4.77 0.82
CA ASP A 50 6.50 4.74 2.27
C ASP A 50 5.76 3.49 2.72
N ALA A 51 6.26 2.83 3.76
CA ALA A 51 5.74 1.57 4.26
C ALA A 51 4.96 1.76 5.56
N TYR A 52 3.79 1.13 5.63
CA TYR A 52 2.82 1.16 6.69
C TYR A 52 2.43 -0.26 7.12
N LEU A 53 1.96 -0.40 8.36
CA LEU A 53 1.48 -1.65 8.95
C LEU A 53 0.15 -1.43 9.66
N ALA A 54 -0.81 -2.32 9.42
CA ALA A 54 -2.06 -2.37 10.17
C ALA A 54 -2.63 -3.79 10.13
N ASP A 55 -3.11 -4.33 11.26
CA ASP A 55 -3.85 -5.60 11.32
C ASP A 55 -3.17 -6.78 10.60
N GLY A 56 -1.82 -6.85 10.63
CA GLY A 56 -1.05 -7.90 9.93
C GLY A 56 -0.93 -7.71 8.41
N TRP A 57 -1.35 -6.56 7.89
CA TRP A 57 -1.14 -6.12 6.52
C TRP A 57 -0.01 -5.10 6.43
N PHE A 58 0.78 -5.23 5.38
CA PHE A 58 1.81 -4.29 4.98
C PHE A 58 1.33 -3.52 3.76
N LEU A 59 1.45 -2.20 3.81
CA LEU A 59 1.08 -1.29 2.74
C LEU A 59 2.29 -0.43 2.37
N GLY A 60 2.69 -0.44 1.11
CA GLY A 60 3.59 0.55 0.54
C GLY A 60 2.78 1.58 -0.25
N VAL A 61 2.95 2.88 -0.03
CA VAL A 61 2.27 3.93 -0.81
C VAL A 61 3.24 5.01 -1.25
N VAL A 62 2.93 5.66 -2.37
CA VAL A 62 3.70 6.83 -2.81
C VAL A 62 3.66 7.90 -1.71
N PRO A 63 4.78 8.57 -1.35
CA PRO A 63 4.86 9.43 -0.15
C PRO A 63 3.84 10.57 -0.01
N GLN A 64 3.19 10.94 -1.10
CA GLN A 64 2.20 12.02 -1.22
C GLN A 64 0.74 11.49 -1.21
N VAL A 65 0.56 10.18 -1.13
CA VAL A 65 -0.75 9.54 -0.98
C VAL A 65 -1.00 9.31 0.50
N ASP A 66 -2.12 9.83 0.99
CA ASP A 66 -2.62 9.50 2.32
C ASP A 66 -3.14 8.04 2.33
N PRO A 67 -2.53 7.13 3.11
CA PRO A 67 -2.95 5.73 3.15
C PRO A 67 -4.39 5.56 3.69
N ASP A 68 -4.88 6.46 4.54
CA ASP A 68 -6.25 6.39 5.07
C ASP A 68 -7.30 6.89 4.06
N ALA A 69 -6.87 7.61 3.02
CA ALA A 69 -7.70 8.01 1.90
C ALA A 69 -7.93 6.88 0.87
N LEU A 70 -7.14 5.80 0.95
CA LEU A 70 -7.33 4.65 0.08
C LEU A 70 -8.60 3.88 0.44
N PRO A 71 -9.29 3.24 -0.53
CA PRO A 71 -10.46 2.40 -0.30
C PRO A 71 -10.12 1.05 0.38
N ILE A 72 -9.05 1.01 1.16
CA ILE A 72 -8.52 -0.15 1.89
C ILE A 72 -8.16 0.31 3.31
N THR A 73 -9.18 0.68 4.10
CA THR A 73 -8.96 1.19 5.45
C THR A 73 -9.01 0.04 6.48
N PRO A 74 -7.92 -0.21 7.23
CA PRO A 74 -7.88 -1.19 8.30
C PRO A 74 -8.69 -0.68 9.52
N THR A 75 -9.01 -1.57 10.46
CA THR A 75 -9.85 -1.20 11.63
C THR A 75 -9.13 -0.19 12.54
N HIS A 76 -7.81 -0.30 12.66
CA HIS A 76 -7.00 0.51 13.58
C HIS A 76 -6.19 1.62 12.88
N GLY A 77 -6.46 1.90 11.60
CA GLY A 77 -5.71 2.86 10.80
C GLY A 77 -4.30 2.39 10.41
N TRP A 78 -3.67 3.10 9.48
CA TRP A 78 -2.33 2.76 9.00
C TRP A 78 -1.23 3.39 9.86
N ARG A 79 -0.33 2.54 10.40
CA ARG A 79 0.85 3.04 11.12
C ARG A 79 2.08 3.06 10.21
N LEU A 80 2.65 4.25 10.00
CA LEU A 80 3.93 4.38 9.29
C LEU A 80 5.03 3.63 10.03
N ILE A 81 5.73 2.74 9.32
CA ILE A 81 6.86 1.97 9.88
C ILE A 81 8.19 2.40 9.26
N ARG A 82 8.20 2.87 8.00
CA ARG A 82 9.43 3.33 7.34
C ARG A 82 9.14 4.24 6.16
N ARG A 83 9.82 5.39 6.08
CA ARG A 83 9.79 6.26 4.91
C ARG A 83 10.74 5.76 3.82
N ALA A 84 10.36 5.92 2.57
CA ALA A 84 11.30 5.82 1.46
C ALA A 84 12.36 6.92 1.57
N LYS A 85 13.61 6.58 1.29
CA LYS A 85 14.65 7.59 1.18
C LYS A 85 14.42 8.34 -0.14
N ALA A 86 14.33 9.67 -0.08
CA ALA A 86 14.36 10.48 -1.30
C ALA A 86 15.67 10.17 -2.04
N ILE A 87 15.55 9.61 -3.25
CA ILE A 87 16.69 9.48 -4.15
C ILE A 87 16.89 10.89 -4.69
N GLN A 88 17.90 11.59 -4.15
CA GLN A 88 18.34 12.89 -4.64
C GLN A 88 19.08 12.74 -5.97
#